data_AF-A0A0G4MVF1-F1
#
_entry.id   AF-A0A0G4MVF1-F1
#
_cell.length_a   1.000
_cell.length_b   1.000
_cell.length_c   1.000
_cell.angle_alpha   90.00
_cell.angle_beta   90.00
_cell.angle_gamma   90.00
#
_symmetry.space_group_name_H-M   'P 1'
#
loop_
_entity.id
_entity.type
_entity.pdbx_description
1 polymer ?
#
loop_
_entity_poly.entity_id
_entity_poly.type
_entity_poly.pdbx_seq_one_letter_code
_entity_poly.pdbx_strand_id
1 'polypeptide(L)'
;MQHTNIFARTNPDHKLKIIRAFQSRGDIVAMTGDGVNDAPALKKADIGISMGLHGTDVAKEAADMILTDDDFSTILRAIEEGKGIFNNIQNFLTFQLSTSAATADPPSLFEGLIRVVLLV
;
A
#
# COMPACT_ATOMS: atom_id res chain seq x y z
N MET A 1 -5.20 -17.51 22.56
CA MET A 1 -4.41 -18.24 21.55
C MET A 1 -4.52 -17.48 20.25
N GLN A 2 -3.43 -17.13 19.58
CA GLN A 2 -3.50 -16.55 18.24
C GLN A 2 -3.77 -17.67 17.25
N HIS A 3 -4.86 -17.57 16.48
CA HIS A 3 -5.16 -18.53 15.41
C HIS A 3 -4.34 -18.16 14.18
N THR A 4 -3.36 -19.00 13.82
CA THR A 4 -2.57 -18.85 12.61
C THR A 4 -3.16 -19.73 11.51
N ASN A 5 -3.50 -19.12 10.38
CA ASN A 5 -3.97 -19.85 9.19
C ASN A 5 -2.77 -20.23 8.32
N ILE A 6 -2.65 -21.51 7.97
CA ILE A 6 -1.60 -22.02 7.09
C ILE A 6 -2.26 -22.64 5.86
N PHE A 7 -1.94 -22.12 4.67
CA PHE A 7 -2.39 -22.67 3.40
C PHE A 7 -1.21 -23.36 2.69
N ALA A 8 -1.23 -24.69 2.64
CA ALA A 8 -0.16 -25.50 2.03
C ALA A 8 -0.61 -26.15 0.71
N ARG A 9 0.35 -26.50 -0.15
CA ARG A 9 0.12 -27.11 -1.48
C ARG A 9 -0.86 -26.29 -2.34
N THR A 10 -0.69 -24.98 -2.32
CA THR A 10 -1.51 -24.04 -3.10
C THR A 10 -0.95 -23.87 -4.51
N ASN A 11 -1.85 -23.75 -5.49
CA ASN A 11 -1.50 -23.32 -6.85
C ASN A 11 -1.66 -21.78 -6.95
N PRO A 12 -1.21 -21.15 -8.05
CA PRO A 12 -1.36 -19.70 -8.24
C PRO A 12 -2.81 -19.21 -8.07
N ASP A 13 -3.80 -19.96 -8.57
CA ASP A 13 -5.22 -19.62 -8.45
C ASP A 13 -5.72 -19.60 -7.00
N HIS A 14 -5.19 -20.49 -6.15
CA HIS A 14 -5.52 -20.52 -4.73
C HIS A 14 -4.99 -19.27 -4.03
N LYS A 15 -3.78 -18.81 -4.35
CA LYS A 15 -3.22 -17.57 -3.80
C LYS A 15 -4.10 -16.36 -4.13
N LEU A 16 -4.56 -16.25 -5.38
CA LEU A 16 -5.50 -15.23 -5.83
C LEU A 16 -6.84 -15.28 -5.08
N LYS A 17 -7.41 -16.48 -4.89
CA LYS A 17 -8.65 -16.66 -4.13
C LYS A 17 -8.50 -16.21 -2.68
N ILE A 18 -7.36 -16.53 -2.05
CA ILE A 18 -7.06 -16.14 -0.67
C ILE A 18 -7.01 -14.61 -0.57
N ILE A 19 -6.25 -13.93 -1.45
CA ILE A 19 -6.17 -12.47 -1.47
C ILE A 19 -7.56 -11.84 -1.63
N ARG A 20 -8.34 -12.32 -2.62
CA ARG A 20 -9.70 -11.81 -2.85
C ARG A 20 -10.61 -12.01 -1.64
N ALA A 21 -10.46 -13.13 -0.92
CA ALA A 21 -11.26 -13.42 0.26
C ALA A 21 -10.89 -12.49 1.44
N PHE A 22 -9.62 -12.11 1.58
CA PHE A 22 -9.22 -11.09 2.57
C PHE A 22 -9.71 -9.70 2.14
N GLN A 23 -9.50 -9.31 0.88
CA GLN A 23 -9.98 -8.05 0.33
C GLN A 23 -11.50 -7.90 0.43
N SER A 24 -12.28 -8.96 0.21
CA SER A 24 -13.75 -8.90 0.31
C SER A 24 -14.27 -8.67 1.73
N ARG A 25 -13.41 -8.79 2.75
CA ARG A 25 -13.72 -8.43 4.14
C ARG A 25 -13.38 -6.97 4.46
N GLY A 26 -12.82 -6.23 3.50
CA GLY A 26 -12.33 -4.86 3.69
C GLY A 26 -10.91 -4.79 4.24
N ASP A 27 -10.18 -5.92 4.30
CA ASP A 27 -8.77 -5.92 4.68
C ASP A 27 -7.91 -5.35 3.55
N ILE A 28 -6.91 -4.54 3.88
CA ILE A 28 -5.83 -4.15 2.95
C ILE A 28 -4.78 -5.26 2.97
N VAL A 29 -4.53 -5.87 1.82
CA VAL A 29 -3.73 -7.09 1.71
C VAL A 29 -2.39 -6.78 1.05
N ALA A 30 -1.31 -6.97 1.81
CA ALA A 30 0.03 -7.05 1.25
C ALA A 30 0.39 -8.50 0.95
N MET A 31 1.04 -8.76 -0.19
CA MET A 31 1.59 -10.07 -0.52
C MET A 31 3.09 -9.97 -0.77
N THR A 32 3.85 -10.88 -0.20
CA THR A 32 5.28 -11.07 -0.49
C THR A 32 5.48 -12.34 -1.32
N GLY A 33 6.36 -12.30 -2.32
CA GLY A 33 6.70 -13.46 -3.13
C GLY A 33 7.90 -13.22 -4.03
N ASP A 34 8.56 -14.28 -4.47
CA ASP A 34 9.80 -14.25 -5.25
C ASP A 34 9.69 -15.02 -6.57
N GLY A 35 8.73 -15.94 -6.70
CA GLY A 35 8.57 -16.79 -7.88
C GLY A 35 7.61 -16.26 -8.94
N VAL A 36 7.77 -16.77 -10.16
CA VAL A 36 6.83 -16.53 -11.29
C VAL A 36 5.39 -16.90 -10.93
N ASN A 37 5.22 -17.94 -10.10
CA ASN A 37 3.91 -18.39 -9.61
C ASN A 37 3.22 -17.38 -8.69
N ASP A 38 3.98 -16.46 -8.10
CA ASP A 38 3.47 -15.42 -7.21
C ASP A 38 3.08 -14.16 -7.97
N ALA A 39 3.58 -13.95 -9.19
CA ALA A 39 3.33 -12.74 -9.97
C ALA A 39 1.84 -12.36 -10.12
N PRO A 40 0.89 -13.27 -10.43
CA PRO A 40 -0.52 -12.91 -10.50
C PRO A 40 -1.07 -12.42 -9.15
N ALA A 41 -0.60 -13.03 -8.07
CA ALA A 41 -1.07 -12.76 -6.72
C ALA A 41 -0.41 -11.48 -6.15
N LEU A 42 0.88 -11.26 -6.41
CA LEU A 42 1.58 -9.99 -6.18
C LEU A 42 0.85 -8.83 -6.85
N LYS A 43 0.48 -9.00 -8.14
CA LYS A 43 -0.23 -7.96 -8.89
C LYS A 43 -1.66 -7.71 -8.41
N LYS A 44 -2.27 -8.70 -7.74
CA LYS A 44 -3.66 -8.61 -7.27
C LYS A 44 -3.78 -8.05 -5.85
N ALA A 45 -2.73 -8.20 -5.04
CA ALA A 45 -2.65 -7.61 -3.72
C ALA A 45 -2.77 -6.08 -3.79
N ASP A 46 -3.13 -5.45 -2.68
CA ASP A 46 -3.17 -3.99 -2.58
C ASP A 46 -1.75 -3.42 -2.58
N ILE A 47 -0.79 -4.19 -2.06
CA ILE A 47 0.65 -3.96 -2.24
C ILE A 47 1.34 -5.30 -2.49
N GLY A 48 1.92 -5.48 -3.68
CA GLY A 48 2.83 -6.59 -3.99
C GLY A 48 4.27 -6.26 -3.62
N ILE A 49 4.96 -7.18 -2.94
CA ILE A 49 6.35 -7.02 -2.49
C ILE A 49 7.20 -8.17 -3.03
N SER A 50 8.22 -7.85 -3.83
CA SER A 50 9.18 -8.85 -4.36
C SER A 50 10.55 -8.73 -3.71
N MET A 51 11.26 -9.85 -3.66
CA MET A 51 12.68 -9.90 -3.30
C MET A 51 13.53 -9.35 -4.46
N GLY A 52 14.55 -8.56 -4.15
CA GLY A 52 15.43 -7.90 -5.13
C GLY A 52 16.57 -8.81 -5.60
N LEU A 53 17.14 -9.64 -4.72
CA LEU A 53 18.21 -10.56 -5.07
C LEU A 53 17.66 -11.91 -5.53
N HIS A 54 16.81 -12.55 -4.73
CA HIS A 54 16.28 -13.89 -5.02
C HIS A 54 15.00 -13.88 -5.88
N GLY A 55 14.35 -12.73 -6.04
CA GLY A 55 13.13 -12.63 -6.85
C GLY A 55 13.41 -12.84 -8.33
N THR A 56 12.52 -13.59 -8.98
CA THR A 56 12.47 -13.70 -10.45
C THR A 56 12.10 -12.35 -11.05
N ASP A 57 12.57 -12.06 -12.27
CA ASP A 57 12.25 -10.81 -12.95
C ASP A 57 10.73 -10.62 -13.12
N VAL A 58 10.00 -11.70 -13.37
CA VAL A 58 8.53 -11.67 -13.46
C VAL A 58 7.89 -11.28 -12.12
N ALA A 59 8.43 -11.74 -10.98
CA ALA A 59 7.92 -11.34 -9.67
C ALA A 59 8.21 -9.87 -9.37
N LYS A 60 9.42 -9.39 -9.71
CA LYS A 60 9.81 -7.99 -9.54
C LYS A 60 8.95 -7.03 -10.36
N GLU A 61 8.71 -7.36 -11.63
CA GLU A 61 7.84 -6.57 -12.53
C GLU A 61 6.37 -6.58 -12.09
N ALA A 62 5.93 -7.64 -11.42
CA ALA A 62 4.55 -7.74 -10.93
C ALA A 62 4.32 -7.02 -9.59
N ALA A 63 5.38 -6.77 -8.82
CA ALA A 63 5.32 -6.14 -7.51
C ALA A 63 5.29 -4.61 -7.58
N ASP A 64 4.71 -3.98 -6.56
CA ASP A 64 4.69 -2.52 -6.39
C ASP A 64 5.91 -2.02 -5.60
N MET A 65 6.53 -2.91 -4.82
CA MET A 65 7.72 -2.65 -4.01
C MET A 65 8.74 -3.79 -4.18
N ILE A 66 10.02 -3.45 -4.24
CA ILE A 66 11.12 -4.42 -4.32
C ILE A 66 12.05 -4.22 -3.12
N LEU A 67 12.31 -5.29 -2.37
CA LEU A 67 13.28 -5.31 -1.28
C LEU A 67 14.68 -5.53 -1.86
N THR A 68 15.45 -4.46 -2.05
CA THR A 68 16.77 -4.55 -2.70
C THR A 68 17.81 -5.33 -1.88
N ASP A 69 17.58 -5.50 -0.59
CA ASP A 69 18.45 -6.18 0.38
C ASP A 69 17.98 -7.60 0.74
N ASP A 70 16.80 -8.02 0.26
CA ASP A 70 16.12 -9.25 0.65
C ASP A 70 15.87 -9.40 2.16
N ASP A 71 15.79 -8.29 2.90
CA ASP A 71 15.48 -8.29 4.33
C ASP A 71 14.00 -7.94 4.57
N PHE A 72 13.24 -8.91 5.09
CA PHE A 72 11.84 -8.69 5.48
C PHE A 72 11.67 -7.63 6.58
N SER A 73 12.72 -7.33 7.37
CA SER A 73 12.69 -6.26 8.37
C SER A 73 12.46 -4.88 7.73
N THR A 74 12.86 -4.71 6.47
CA THR A 74 12.64 -3.48 5.69
C THR A 74 11.15 -3.20 5.48
N ILE A 75 10.30 -4.24 5.40
CA ILE A 75 8.84 -4.08 5.32
C ILE A 75 8.30 -3.41 6.58
N LEU A 76 8.80 -3.80 7.76
CA LEU A 76 8.35 -3.21 9.03
C LEU A 76 8.67 -1.71 9.07
N ARG A 77 9.88 -1.34 8.65
CA ARG A 77 10.31 0.06 8.55
C ARG A 77 9.46 0.84 7.54
N ALA A 78 9.19 0.25 6.37
CA ALA A 78 8.34 0.85 5.35
C ALA A 78 6.90 1.11 5.87
N ILE A 79 6.36 0.21 6.69
CA ILE A 79 5.05 0.39 7.35
C ILE A 79 5.08 1.55 8.35
N GLU A 80 6.13 1.68 9.16
CA GLU A 80 6.29 2.81 10.08
C GLU A 80 6.36 4.14 9.34
N GLU A 81 7.20 4.24 8.31
CA GLU A 81 7.33 5.44 7.48
C GLU A 81 6.01 5.78 6.77
N GLY A 82 5.32 4.78 6.20
CA GLY A 82 4.03 4.98 5.55
C GLY A 82 2.96 5.55 6.47
N LYS A 83 2.92 5.11 7.74
CA LYS A 83 2.02 5.69 8.76
C LYS A 83 2.41 7.13 9.10
N GLY A 84 3.69 7.43 9.20
CA GLY A 84 4.19 8.78 9.42
C GLY A 84 3.77 9.74 8.31
N ILE A 85 3.95 9.33 7.04
CA ILE A 85 3.53 10.09 5.87
C ILE A 85 2.02 10.33 5.87
N PHE A 86 1.22 9.30 6.14
CA PHE A 86 -0.24 9.43 6.20
C PHE A 86 -0.68 10.45 7.25
N ASN A 87 -0.11 10.39 8.46
CA ASN A 87 -0.41 11.35 9.53
C ASN A 87 -0.02 12.78 9.13
N ASN A 88 1.13 12.94 8.45
CA ASN A 88 1.58 14.25 7.97
C ASN A 88 0.63 14.83 6.91
N ILE A 89 0.13 13.99 5.99
CA ILE A 89 -0.88 14.39 5.01
C ILE A 89 -2.17 14.85 5.71
N GLN A 90 -2.66 14.08 6.69
CA GLN A 90 -3.86 14.47 7.44
C GLN A 90 -3.70 15.78 8.20
N ASN A 91 -2.56 15.98 8.86
CA ASN A 91 -2.24 17.22 9.57
C ASN A 91 -2.16 18.40 8.61
N PHE A 92 -1.52 18.22 7.46
CA PHE A 92 -1.42 19.25 6.42
C PHE A 92 -2.80 19.65 5.89
N LEU A 93 -3.64 18.67 5.52
CA LEU A 93 -5.00 18.93 5.05
C LEU A 93 -5.85 19.64 6.12
N THR A 94 -5.73 19.21 7.39
CA THR A 94 -6.45 19.84 8.51
C THR A 94 -6.03 21.29 8.71
N PHE A 95 -4.72 21.57 8.70
CA PHE A 95 -4.19 22.92 8.81
C PHE A 95 -4.69 23.83 7.67
N GLN A 96 -4.62 23.35 6.43
CA GLN A 96 -5.06 24.10 5.26
C GLN A 96 -6.57 24.42 5.31
N LEU A 97 -7.41 23.42 5.60
CA LEU A 97 -8.85 23.62 5.72
C LEU A 97 -9.22 24.59 6.86
N SER A 98 -8.52 24.53 8.00
CA SER A 98 -8.74 25.45 9.12
C SER A 98 -8.40 26.90 8.76
N THR A 99 -7.36 27.11 7.96
CA THR A 99 -6.93 28.44 7.53
C THR A 99 -7.90 29.03 6.51
N SER A 100 -8.35 28.22 5.53
CA SER A 100 -9.36 28.65 4.56
C SER A 100 -10.71 28.96 5.20
N ALA A 101 -11.11 28.24 6.26
CA ALA A 101 -12.32 28.54 7.01
C ALA A 101 -12.21 29.81 7.87
N ALA A 102 -11.00 30.18 8.32
CA ALA A 102 -10.76 31.37 9.12
C ALA A 102 -10.78 32.67 8.29
N THR A 103 -10.40 32.63 7.01
CA THR A 103 -10.40 33.77 6.08
C THR A 103 -11.71 33.92 5.31
N ALA A 104 -12.86 33.75 5.97
CA ALA A 104 -14.20 33.68 5.40
C ALA A 104 -14.61 34.88 4.52
N ASP A 105 -14.03 34.96 3.32
CA ASP A 105 -14.49 35.67 2.14
C ASP A 105 -14.72 34.61 1.06
N PRO A 106 -15.93 34.51 0.47
CA PRO A 106 -16.26 33.44 -0.48
C PRO A 106 -15.28 33.24 -1.65
N PRO A 107 -14.64 34.28 -2.23
CA PRO A 107 -13.70 34.09 -3.34
C PRO A 107 -12.40 33.36 -2.96
N SER A 108 -11.86 33.60 -1.76
CA SER A 108 -10.56 33.04 -1.33
C SER A 108 -10.66 31.54 -0.99
N LEU A 109 -11.84 31.09 -0.55
CA LEU A 109 -12.15 29.67 -0.31
C LEU A 109 -12.08 28.85 -1.61
N PHE A 110 -12.56 29.38 -2.74
CA PHE A 110 -12.48 28.69 -4.03
C PHE A 110 -11.04 28.62 -4.56
N GLU A 111 -10.24 29.69 -4.43
CA GLU A 111 -8.82 29.66 -4.83
C GLU A 111 -7.99 28.71 -3.96
N GLY A 112 -8.26 28.66 -2.65
CA GLY A 112 -7.63 27.72 -1.72
C GLY A 112 -7.94 26.27 -2.09
N LEU A 113 -9.21 25.96 -2.42
CA LEU A 113 -9.64 24.63 -2.81
C LEU A 113 -9.03 24.18 -4.16
N ILE A 114 -8.91 25.09 -5.13
CA ILE A 114 -8.27 24.80 -6.43
C ILE A 114 -6.77 24.52 -6.27
N ARG A 115 -6.07 25.24 -5.38
CA ARG A 115 -4.66 24.95 -5.07
C ARG A 115 -4.45 23.58 -4.43
N VAL A 116 -5.41 23.09 -3.63
CA VAL A 116 -5.35 21.75 -3.01
C VAL A 116 -5.36 20.65 -4.09
N VAL A 117 -6.12 20.80 -5.16
CA VAL A 117 -6.20 19.79 -6.24
C VAL A 117 -4.95 19.78 -7.12
N LEU A 118 -4.25 20.91 -7.27
CA LEU A 118 -3.08 21.03 -8.14
C LEU A 118 -1.74 20.60 -7.51
N LEU A 119 -1.70 20.37 -6.19
CA LEU A 119 -0.47 20.08 -5.45
C LEU A 119 -0.28 18.59 -5.10
N VAL A 120 -1.26 17.73 -5.43
CA VAL A 120 -1.17 16.27 -5.29
C VAL A 120 -0.80 15.63 -6.62
#